data_AF-A0A5P2C213-F1
#
_entry.id   AF-A0A5P2C213-F1
#
_cell.length_a   1.000
_cell.length_b   1.000
_cell.length_c   1.000
_cell.angle_alpha   90.00
_cell.angle_beta   90.00
_cell.angle_gamma   90.00
#
_symmetry.space_group_name_H-M   'P 1'
#
loop_
_entity.id
_entity.type
_entity.pdbx_description
1 polymer ?
#
loop_
_entity_poly.entity_id
_entity_poly.type
_entity_poly.pdbx_seq_one_letter_code
_entity_poly.pdbx_strand_id
1 'polypeptide(L)'
;MSGPAEYADGATRPVRYVAVADDGGTVTTYVWACDEDDAAGWIVRADAGTAARNDTRWMTRLRRAKAAGLAPETALTTLLREPSALPGSLSTAPSLKALYDLADQPYRRSVWRSSRAALLGLAIGDVMGRPLSALPQQVHHVCRQVARRQGRGVGVREGCL
;
A
#
# COMPACT_ATOMS: atom_id res chain seq x y z
N MET A 1 8.68 -15.87 -1.09
CA MET A 1 9.65 -14.75 -0.97
C MET A 1 8.89 -13.47 -1.29
N SER A 2 8.64 -12.60 -0.31
CA SER A 2 8.01 -11.29 -0.57
C SER A 2 9.04 -10.35 -1.20
N GLY A 3 8.63 -9.60 -2.23
CA GLY A 3 9.43 -8.50 -2.77
C GLY A 3 9.71 -7.42 -1.73
N PRO A 4 10.48 -6.37 -2.08
CA PRO A 4 10.72 -5.24 -1.20
C PRO A 4 9.41 -4.63 -0.70
N ALA A 5 9.42 -4.07 0.51
CA ALA A 5 8.25 -3.44 1.09
C ALA A 5 7.88 -2.17 0.29
N GLU A 6 6.66 -2.14 -0.24
CA GLU A 6 6.15 -1.04 -1.08
C GLU A 6 4.75 -0.63 -0.60
N TYR A 7 4.44 0.67 -0.71
CA TYR A 7 3.08 1.16 -0.61
C TYR A 7 2.28 0.76 -1.86
N ALA A 8 0.95 0.81 -1.80
CA ALA A 8 0.14 0.73 -3.00
C ALA A 8 0.45 1.90 -3.95
N ASP A 9 0.39 1.64 -5.25
CA ASP A 9 0.71 2.59 -6.32
C ASP A 9 -0.53 3.33 -6.88
N GLY A 10 -1.71 3.03 -6.34
CA GLY A 10 -2.97 3.67 -6.67
C GLY A 10 -3.75 4.08 -5.43
N ALA A 11 -4.51 5.17 -5.54
CA ALA A 11 -5.44 5.63 -4.52
C ALA A 11 -6.82 5.88 -5.13
N THR A 12 -7.87 5.47 -4.39
CA THR A 12 -9.27 5.73 -4.72
C THR A 12 -9.82 6.93 -3.94
N ARG A 13 -9.13 7.33 -2.89
CA ARG A 13 -9.44 8.48 -2.03
C ARG A 13 -8.66 9.74 -2.46
N PRO A 14 -9.04 10.92 -1.95
CA PRO A 14 -8.22 12.12 -2.07
C PRO A 14 -6.79 11.85 -1.57
N VAL A 15 -5.80 12.46 -2.23
CA VAL A 15 -4.39 12.26 -1.91
C VAL A 15 -3.79 13.56 -1.41
N ARG A 16 -2.96 13.49 -0.37
CA ARG A 16 -2.09 14.61 0.02
C ARG A 16 -0.84 14.60 -0.84
N TYR A 17 -0.36 15.77 -1.22
CA TYR A 17 0.83 15.90 -2.04
C TYR A 17 1.68 17.11 -1.67
N VAL A 18 2.96 17.04 -2.00
CA VAL A 18 3.93 18.14 -1.93
C VAL A 18 4.54 18.36 -3.31
N ALA A 19 4.79 19.62 -3.67
CA ALA A 19 5.57 19.96 -4.86
C ALA A 19 7.07 19.97 -4.53
N VAL A 20 7.86 19.41 -5.42
CA VAL A 20 9.32 19.41 -5.36
C VAL A 20 9.85 20.21 -6.53
N ALA A 21 10.79 21.11 -6.24
CA ALA A 21 11.45 21.93 -7.24
C ALA A 21 12.89 21.49 -7.50
N ASP A 22 13.39 21.87 -8.68
CA ASP A 22 14.83 21.91 -8.94
C ASP A 22 15.50 23.10 -8.25
N ASP A 23 16.82 23.22 -8.41
CA ASP A 23 17.62 24.30 -7.81
C ASP A 23 17.23 25.70 -8.34
N GLY A 24 16.56 25.76 -9.50
CA GLY A 24 16.02 26.99 -10.09
C GLY A 24 14.62 27.35 -9.57
N GLY A 25 14.03 26.55 -8.68
CA GLY A 25 12.69 26.76 -8.14
C GLY A 25 11.57 26.29 -9.06
N THR A 26 11.88 25.63 -10.17
CA THR A 26 10.86 25.09 -11.08
C THR A 26 10.34 23.77 -10.53
N VAL A 27 9.02 23.63 -10.40
CA VAL A 27 8.42 22.37 -9.97
C VAL A 27 8.75 21.28 -10.98
N THR A 28 9.26 20.15 -10.50
CA THR A 28 9.61 19.00 -11.34
C THR A 28 8.86 17.75 -10.97
N THR A 29 8.50 17.57 -9.70
CA THR A 29 7.88 16.34 -9.19
C THR A 29 6.83 16.65 -8.14
N TYR A 30 5.74 15.89 -8.13
CA TYR A 30 4.79 15.84 -7.03
C TYR A 30 4.95 14.52 -6.29
N VAL A 31 5.17 14.56 -4.98
CA VAL A 31 5.18 13.36 -4.14
C VAL A 31 3.89 13.32 -3.36
N TRP A 32 3.23 12.16 -3.29
CA TRP A 32 1.89 12.02 -2.74
C TRP A 32 1.73 10.83 -1.82
N ALA A 33 0.73 10.89 -0.96
CA ALA A 33 0.37 9.86 0.01
C ALA A 33 -1.15 9.83 0.27
N CYS A 34 -1.63 8.65 0.65
CA CYS A 34 -3.00 8.40 1.11
C CYS A 34 -2.97 7.29 2.16
N ASP A 35 -3.23 7.64 3.43
CA ASP A 35 -3.25 6.68 4.53
C ASP A 35 -4.39 5.67 4.39
N GLU A 36 -5.56 6.11 3.90
CA GLU A 36 -6.75 5.27 3.75
C GLU A 36 -6.54 4.09 2.78
N ASP A 37 -5.75 4.31 1.72
CA ASP A 37 -5.43 3.30 0.71
C ASP A 37 -4.06 2.62 0.96
N ASP A 38 -3.34 2.98 2.05
CA ASP A 38 -1.95 2.58 2.30
C ASP A 38 -1.05 2.81 1.06
N ALA A 39 -1.25 3.95 0.40
CA ALA A 39 -0.73 4.27 -0.91
C ALA A 39 0.18 5.49 -0.89
N ALA A 40 1.29 5.44 -1.62
CA ALA A 40 2.19 6.58 -1.80
C ALA A 40 3.00 6.43 -3.07
N GLY A 41 3.36 7.56 -3.67
CA GLY A 41 4.12 7.58 -4.90
C GLY A 41 4.63 8.96 -5.26
N TRP A 42 5.19 9.07 -6.47
CA TRP A 42 5.60 10.34 -7.04
C TRP A 42 5.22 10.39 -8.51
N ILE A 43 4.99 11.60 -9.01
CA ILE A 43 4.65 11.89 -10.39
C ILE A 43 5.58 13.01 -10.85
N VAL A 44 6.41 12.72 -11.83
CA VAL A 44 7.31 13.71 -12.46
C VAL A 44 6.51 14.49 -13.49
N ARG A 45 6.63 15.81 -13.51
CA ARG A 45 5.95 16.63 -14.53
C ARG A 45 6.46 16.31 -15.93
N ALA A 46 5.60 16.49 -16.94
CA ALA A 46 5.97 16.25 -18.33
C ALA A 46 7.14 17.13 -18.81
N ASP A 47 7.28 18.34 -18.28
CA ASP A 47 8.29 19.33 -18.64
C ASP A 47 9.58 19.28 -17.78
N ALA A 48 9.65 18.43 -16.76
CA ALA A 48 10.73 18.39 -15.75
C ALA A 48 12.11 17.92 -16.25
N GLY A 49 12.26 17.63 -17.54
CA GLY A 49 13.51 17.15 -18.12
C GLY A 49 13.90 15.71 -17.71
N THR A 50 15.07 15.26 -18.15
CA THR A 50 15.55 13.88 -17.92
C THR A 50 16.08 13.65 -16.51
N ALA A 51 16.66 14.69 -15.89
CA ALA A 51 17.22 14.59 -14.53
C ALA A 51 16.13 14.22 -13.51
N ALA A 52 14.98 14.90 -13.54
CA ALA A 52 13.86 14.59 -12.65
C ALA A 52 13.26 13.20 -12.90
N ARG A 53 13.19 12.75 -14.17
CA ARG A 53 12.68 11.41 -14.52
C ARG A 53 13.57 10.28 -14.01
N ASN A 54 14.88 10.52 -13.96
CA ASN A 54 15.86 9.55 -13.49
C ASN A 54 16.13 9.66 -11.97
N ASP A 55 15.41 10.52 -11.26
CA ASP A 55 15.58 10.71 -9.83
C ASP A 55 14.97 9.54 -9.03
N THR A 56 15.82 8.60 -8.65
CA THR A 56 15.44 7.38 -7.93
C THR A 56 15.28 7.58 -6.42
N ARG A 57 15.51 8.80 -5.89
CA ARG A 57 15.48 9.03 -4.43
C ARG A 57 14.09 8.77 -3.84
N TRP A 58 13.03 9.05 -4.58
CA TRP A 58 11.65 8.86 -4.12
C TRP A 58 11.32 7.40 -3.88
N MET A 59 11.69 6.54 -4.84
CA MET A 59 11.58 5.09 -4.71
C MET A 59 12.27 4.60 -3.44
N THR A 60 13.54 4.99 -3.25
CA THR A 60 14.35 4.56 -2.11
C THR A 60 13.75 5.02 -0.77
N ARG A 61 13.29 6.27 -0.70
CA ARG A 61 12.74 6.86 0.53
C ARG A 61 11.39 6.25 0.93
N LEU A 62 10.47 6.11 -0.02
CA LEU A 62 9.17 5.50 0.25
C LEU A 62 9.31 4.03 0.65
N ARG A 63 10.20 3.27 0.00
CA ARG A 63 10.50 1.89 0.41
C ARG A 63 11.08 1.82 1.82
N ARG A 64 12.00 2.73 2.18
CA ARG A 64 12.56 2.79 3.54
C ARG A 64 11.48 3.13 4.57
N ALA A 65 10.59 4.08 4.27
CA ALA A 65 9.48 4.42 5.15
C ALA A 65 8.52 3.24 5.35
N LYS A 66 8.19 2.52 4.26
CA LYS A 66 7.34 1.33 4.33
C LYS A 66 7.99 0.20 5.13
N ALA A 67 9.28 -0.04 4.91
CA ALA A 67 10.04 -1.04 5.68
C ALA A 67 10.12 -0.69 7.18
N ALA A 68 10.11 0.60 7.53
CA ALA A 68 10.03 1.06 8.90
C ALA A 68 8.60 1.06 9.48
N GLY A 69 7.58 0.62 8.72
CA GLY A 69 6.19 0.57 9.17
C GLY A 69 5.50 1.93 9.26
N LEU A 70 6.04 2.97 8.61
CA LEU A 70 5.44 4.29 8.64
C LEU A 70 4.17 4.35 7.79
N ALA A 71 3.17 5.09 8.28
CA ALA A 71 2.00 5.46 7.47
C ALA A 71 2.42 6.37 6.29
N PRO A 72 1.75 6.27 5.13
CA PRO A 72 2.03 7.10 3.96
C PRO A 72 2.18 8.61 4.24
N GLU A 73 1.25 9.25 4.95
CA GLU A 73 1.29 10.69 5.24
C GLU A 73 2.41 11.06 6.22
N THR A 74 2.76 10.13 7.13
CA THR A 74 3.94 10.29 8.00
C THR A 74 5.23 10.26 7.18
N ALA A 75 5.30 9.38 6.18
CA ALA A 75 6.41 9.36 5.23
C ALA A 75 6.47 10.66 4.42
N LEU A 76 5.34 11.15 3.92
CA LEU A 76 5.24 12.42 3.20
C LEU A 76 5.72 13.61 4.05
N THR A 77 5.32 13.67 5.32
CA THR A 77 5.75 14.71 6.26
C THR A 77 7.25 14.68 6.52
N THR A 78 7.88 13.50 6.51
CA THR A 78 9.34 13.38 6.60
C THR A 78 10.02 13.98 5.37
N LEU A 79 9.42 13.81 4.19
CA LEU A 79 9.93 14.39 2.94
C LEU A 79 9.76 15.91 2.87
N LEU A 80 8.80 16.51 3.58
CA LEU A 80 8.66 17.98 3.67
C LEU A 80 9.87 18.67 4.30
N ARG A 81 10.70 17.93 5.05
CA ARG A 81 11.91 18.47 5.70
C ARG A 81 13.10 18.56 4.75
N GLU A 82 12.93 18.11 3.51
CA GLU A 82 14.00 18.08 2.52
C GLU A 82 14.15 19.43 1.82
N PRO A 83 15.37 19.87 1.51
CA PRO A 83 15.60 21.17 0.88
C PRO A 83 14.88 21.37 -0.46
N SER A 84 14.65 20.29 -1.21
CA SER A 84 13.98 20.34 -2.51
C SER A 84 12.45 20.42 -2.41
N ALA A 85 11.87 20.11 -1.25
CA ALA A 85 10.43 20.24 -1.05
C ALA A 85 10.06 21.72 -0.98
N LEU A 86 9.09 22.17 -1.80
CA LEU A 86 8.66 23.56 -1.78
C LEU A 86 7.91 23.87 -0.47
N PRO A 87 8.38 24.84 0.33
CA PRO A 87 7.69 25.23 1.56
C PRO A 87 6.25 25.67 1.30
N GLY A 88 5.31 25.24 2.13
CA GLY A 88 3.89 25.60 1.99
C GLY A 88 3.17 24.92 0.82
N SER A 89 3.84 24.04 0.05
CA SER A 89 3.22 23.34 -1.09
C SER A 89 2.38 22.11 -0.71
N LEU A 90 2.30 21.78 0.58
CA LEU A 90 1.45 20.69 1.05
C LEU A 90 -0.01 21.00 0.73
N SER A 91 -0.62 20.17 -0.10
CA SER A 91 -1.98 20.36 -0.59
C SER A 91 -2.69 19.01 -0.75
N THR A 92 -3.99 19.05 -1.06
CA THR A 92 -4.81 17.86 -1.27
C THR A 92 -5.37 17.89 -2.69
N ALA A 93 -5.21 16.79 -3.41
CA ALA A 93 -5.86 16.57 -4.69
C ALA A 93 -7.11 15.68 -4.49
N PRO A 94 -8.23 15.96 -5.18
CA PRO A 94 -9.49 15.22 -4.98
C PRO A 94 -9.40 13.76 -5.43
N SER A 95 -8.41 13.41 -6.26
CA SER A 95 -8.10 12.04 -6.66
C SER A 95 -6.67 11.96 -7.17
N LEU A 96 -6.12 10.74 -7.24
CA LEU A 96 -4.82 10.52 -7.87
C LEU A 96 -4.82 10.97 -9.34
N LYS A 97 -5.92 10.75 -10.08
CA LYS A 97 -6.04 11.22 -11.47
C LYS A 97 -5.89 12.74 -11.57
N ALA A 98 -6.52 13.49 -10.68
CA ALA A 98 -6.40 14.96 -10.68
C ALA A 98 -4.96 15.41 -10.46
N LEU A 99 -4.16 14.66 -9.68
CA LEU A 99 -2.75 14.94 -9.50
C LEU A 99 -1.91 14.61 -10.76
N TYR A 100 -2.26 13.54 -11.49
CA TYR A 100 -1.65 13.26 -12.80
C TYR A 100 -1.96 14.36 -13.82
N ASP A 101 -3.20 14.84 -13.86
CA ASP A 101 -3.61 15.96 -14.71
C ASP A 101 -2.81 17.24 -14.34
N LEU A 102 -2.60 17.51 -13.05
CA LEU A 102 -1.76 18.62 -12.58
C LEU A 102 -0.29 18.50 -13.03
N ALA A 103 0.20 17.27 -13.16
CA ALA A 103 1.55 16.98 -13.62
C ALA A 103 1.69 16.92 -15.15
N ASP A 104 0.60 17.14 -15.89
CA ASP A 104 0.51 16.92 -17.34
C ASP A 104 0.96 15.49 -17.75
N GLN A 105 0.68 14.51 -16.89
CA GLN A 105 1.03 13.11 -17.14
C GLN A 105 -0.21 12.29 -17.48
N PRO A 106 -0.12 11.35 -18.44
CA PRO A 106 -1.22 10.42 -18.66
C PRO A 106 -1.42 9.56 -17.42
N TYR A 107 -2.63 9.59 -16.86
CA TYR A 107 -3.00 8.68 -15.79
C TYR A 107 -3.03 7.24 -16.31
N ARG A 108 -1.98 6.47 -16.00
CA ARG A 108 -1.95 5.03 -16.26
C ARG A 108 -2.45 4.33 -15.01
N ARG A 109 -3.73 3.94 -15.02
CA ARG A 109 -4.27 3.08 -13.97
C ARG A 109 -3.45 1.79 -13.97
N SER A 110 -2.72 1.50 -12.90
CA SER A 110 -2.10 0.19 -12.73
C SER A 110 -3.23 -0.80 -12.48
N VAL A 111 -3.53 -1.61 -13.49
CA VAL A 111 -4.57 -2.65 -13.37
C VAL A 111 -4.05 -3.85 -12.54
N TRP A 112 -2.76 -3.88 -12.19
CA TRP A 112 -2.22 -5.01 -11.44
C TRP A 112 -0.89 -4.71 -10.73
N ARG A 113 -0.92 -4.55 -9.40
CA ARG A 113 0.13 -4.94 -8.42
C ARG A 113 -0.33 -4.69 -6.98
N SER A 114 -1.25 -5.52 -6.47
CA SER A 114 -1.34 -5.73 -5.02
C SER A 114 -1.89 -7.11 -4.70
N SER A 115 -1.05 -7.99 -4.18
CA SER A 115 -1.45 -9.29 -3.60
C SER A 115 -2.23 -9.14 -2.28
N ARG A 116 -2.95 -8.03 -2.07
CA ARG A 116 -3.64 -7.70 -0.81
C ARG A 116 -5.03 -7.11 -0.91
N ALA A 117 -5.60 -6.96 -2.11
CA ALA A 117 -7.01 -6.57 -2.29
C ALA A 117 -7.98 -7.76 -2.49
N ALA A 118 -7.55 -9.00 -2.26
CA ALA A 118 -8.33 -10.22 -2.55
C ALA A 118 -8.86 -10.95 -1.30
N LEU A 119 -9.22 -10.25 -0.22
CA LEU A 119 -9.84 -10.90 0.96
C LEU A 119 -11.21 -10.37 1.38
N LEU A 120 -11.83 -9.48 0.61
CA LEU A 120 -13.22 -9.09 0.84
C LEU A 120 -14.00 -9.12 -0.47
N GLY A 121 -14.65 -10.25 -0.73
CA GLY A 121 -15.75 -10.34 -1.69
C GLY A 121 -15.58 -11.39 -2.79
N LEU A 122 -15.82 -12.66 -2.47
CA LEU A 122 -16.45 -13.64 -3.37
C LEU A 122 -16.93 -14.84 -2.55
N ALA A 123 -17.91 -14.57 -1.69
CA ALA A 123 -18.88 -15.57 -1.25
C ALA A 123 -20.11 -15.44 -2.17
N ILE A 124 -20.00 -16.03 -3.35
CA ILE A 124 -21.14 -16.35 -4.22
C ILE A 124 -20.91 -17.86 -4.46
N GLY A 125 -21.57 -18.78 -3.77
CA GLY A 125 -23.03 -18.91 -3.77
C GLY A 125 -23.42 -19.79 -4.96
N ASP A 126 -22.97 -21.05 -4.98
CA ASP A 126 -23.48 -22.06 -5.92
C ASP A 126 -24.08 -23.22 -5.11
N VAL A 127 -25.29 -22.95 -4.62
CA VAL A 127 -26.30 -23.97 -4.36
C VAL A 127 -26.93 -24.27 -5.72
N MET A 128 -26.52 -25.35 -6.36
CA MET A 128 -27.30 -26.01 -7.40
C MET A 128 -27.22 -27.53 -7.21
N GLY A 129 -28.39 -28.16 -7.36
CA GLY A 129 -28.70 -29.49 -6.89
C GLY A 129 -27.87 -30.62 -7.49
N ARG A 130 -27.86 -31.73 -6.73
CA ARG A 130 -27.36 -33.05 -7.12
C ARG A 130 -28.18 -33.60 -8.29
N PRO A 131 -27.65 -34.60 -9.02
CA PRO A 131 -28.13 -35.93 -8.66
C PRO A 131 -27.03 -36.98 -8.47
N LEU A 132 -27.37 -37.94 -7.61
CA LEU A 132 -26.65 -39.17 -7.27
C LEU A 132 -26.60 -40.11 -8.48
N SER A 133 -25.42 -40.67 -8.79
CA SER A 133 -25.20 -42.05 -9.27
C SER A 133 -23.72 -42.29 -9.59
N ALA A 134 -23.24 -43.50 -9.33
CA ALA A 134 -21.91 -44.07 -9.67
C ALA A 134 -20.76 -43.84 -8.66
N LEU A 135 -20.79 -44.65 -7.59
CA LEU A 135 -19.62 -45.17 -6.84
C LEU A 135 -19.06 -46.42 -7.59
N PRO A 136 -17.80 -46.91 -7.37
CA PRO A 136 -17.26 -47.17 -6.03
C PRO A 136 -15.74 -47.07 -5.75
N GLN A 137 -15.49 -46.93 -4.44
CA GLN A 137 -14.44 -47.52 -3.60
C GLN A 137 -12.95 -47.33 -3.95
N GLN A 138 -12.29 -46.47 -3.17
CA GLN A 138 -11.05 -46.88 -2.48
C GLN A 138 -10.88 -46.19 -1.10
N VAL A 139 -11.21 -46.98 -0.08
CA VAL A 139 -10.78 -46.98 1.34
C VAL A 139 -9.23 -47.07 1.39
N HIS A 140 -8.41 -46.52 2.28
CA HIS A 140 -8.45 -45.80 3.56
C HIS A 140 -7.04 -45.18 3.74
N HIS A 141 -6.89 -43.98 4.32
CA HIS A 141 -6.09 -43.86 5.55
C HIS A 141 -6.41 -42.57 6.32
N VAL A 142 -6.58 -42.79 7.61
CA VAL A 142 -7.07 -41.91 8.68
C VAL A 142 -5.94 -41.14 9.36
N CYS A 143 -6.27 -39.93 9.86
CA CYS A 143 -5.85 -39.25 11.11
C CYS A 143 -5.72 -37.73 10.81
N ARG A 144 -6.65 -36.82 11.08
CA ARG A 144 -7.49 -36.54 12.27
C ARG A 144 -6.68 -36.34 13.57
N GLN A 145 -6.34 -35.09 13.87
CA GLN A 145 -6.22 -34.66 15.27
C GLN A 145 -6.84 -33.26 15.44
N VAL A 146 -8.02 -33.29 16.04
CA VAL A 146 -8.81 -32.16 16.51
C VAL A 146 -8.33 -31.78 17.90
N ALA A 147 -8.26 -30.47 18.12
CA ALA A 147 -8.19 -29.80 19.42
C ALA A 147 -9.04 -30.48 20.51
N ARG A 148 -8.44 -30.84 21.67
CA ARG A 148 -9.04 -30.77 23.01
C ARG A 148 -7.98 -30.81 24.10
N ARG A 149 -7.99 -29.77 24.95
CA ARG A 149 -7.60 -29.63 26.38
C ARG A 149 -7.06 -28.20 26.54
N GLN A 150 -7.87 -27.17 26.78
CA GLN A 150 -8.66 -26.89 28.00
C GLN A 150 -8.06 -27.43 29.29
N GLY A 151 -7.60 -26.51 30.15
CA GLY A 151 -7.89 -26.58 31.58
C GLY A 151 -6.76 -26.21 32.54
N ARG A 152 -6.91 -25.04 33.18
CA ARG A 152 -6.50 -24.66 34.56
C ARG A 152 -4.99 -24.42 34.82
N GLY A 153 -4.56 -23.43 35.62
CA GLY A 153 -5.20 -22.45 36.53
C GLY A 153 -4.43 -21.11 36.52
N VAL A 154 -5.02 -19.95 36.89
CA VAL A 154 -5.21 -19.45 38.28
C VAL A 154 -3.95 -19.72 39.11
N GLY A 155 -3.05 -18.78 39.42
CA GLY A 155 -3.19 -17.52 40.17
C GLY A 155 -2.11 -17.59 41.27
N VAL A 156 -1.25 -16.58 41.49
CA VAL A 156 -1.23 -15.65 42.65
C VAL A 156 0.26 -15.28 42.84
N ARG A 157 0.65 -14.01 42.62
CA ARG A 157 1.22 -13.01 43.56
C ARG A 157 2.13 -13.53 44.69
N GLU A 158 3.35 -13.00 44.75
CA GLU A 158 4.13 -12.47 45.90
C GLU A 158 5.49 -12.02 45.30
N GLY A 159 6.16 -10.93 45.66
CA GLY A 159 6.18 -10.11 46.87
C GLY A 159 7.66 -9.81 47.17
N CYS A 160 8.00 -8.55 47.44
CA CYS A 160 9.34 -8.03 47.80
C CYS A 160 10.14 -8.90 48.79
N LEU A 161 11.45 -9.01 48.56
CA LEU A 161 12.52 -8.39 49.35
C LEU A 161 13.86 -8.48 48.61
#